data_AF-A0A2W5FEA5-F1
#
_entry.id   AF-A0A2W5FEA5-F1
#
_cell.length_a   1.000
_cell.length_b   1.000
_cell.length_c   1.000
_cell.angle_alpha   90.00
_cell.angle_beta   90.00
_cell.angle_gamma   90.00
#
_symmetry.space_group_name_H-M   'P 1'
#
loop_
_entity.id
_entity.type
_entity.pdbx_description
1 polymer ?
#
loop_
_entity_poly.entity_id
_entity_poly.type
_entity_poly.pdbx_seq_one_letter_code
_entity_poly.pdbx_strand_id
1 'polypeptide(L)'
;MTSNGGSSKPCLGYSSRSAAIRGLRSNGMTNRQIAEKTGIPINNITALVPLTPKPESLPTAREAGYRVGEQNVARIGLNFEIRQMLRPFAAKRGMTVETLITDLVEKIAEDGLADAVMDDGVN
;
A
#
# COMPACT_ATOMS: atom_id res chain seq x y z
N MET A 1 -24.71 0.21 7.43
CA MET A 1 -24.12 -0.85 6.58
C MET A 1 -24.16 -0.38 5.13
N THR A 2 -23.11 0.29 4.65
CA THR A 2 -23.06 0.85 3.28
C THR A 2 -22.38 -0.14 2.35
N SER A 3 -23.16 -0.71 1.44
CA SER A 3 -22.77 -1.65 0.40
C SER A 3 -21.88 -1.00 -0.66
N ASN A 4 -20.58 -0.88 -0.39
CA ASN A 4 -19.58 -0.56 -1.41
C ASN A 4 -19.11 -1.85 -2.10
N GLY A 5 -19.92 -2.35 -3.03
CA GLY A 5 -19.55 -3.48 -3.87
C GLY A 5 -20.31 -3.42 -5.17
N GLY A 6 -19.67 -2.91 -6.23
CA GLY A 6 -20.26 -2.92 -7.57
C GLY A 6 -20.65 -4.34 -7.96
N SER A 7 -21.95 -4.57 -8.18
CA SER A 7 -22.50 -5.88 -8.52
C SER A 7 -21.75 -6.51 -9.70
N SER A 8 -21.39 -7.79 -9.57
CA SER A 8 -20.71 -8.55 -10.63
C SER A 8 -21.54 -8.51 -11.91
N LYS A 9 -20.97 -7.99 -13.01
CA LYS A 9 -21.64 -7.96 -14.31
C LYS A 9 -21.45 -9.31 -15.01
N PRO A 10 -22.51 -10.12 -15.18
CA PRO A 10 -22.41 -11.42 -15.84
C PRO A 10 -21.96 -11.24 -17.29
N CYS A 11 -21.23 -12.23 -17.81
CA CYS A 11 -20.68 -12.19 -19.17
C CYS A 11 -20.63 -13.62 -19.72
N LEU A 12 -21.26 -13.87 -20.87
CA LEU A 12 -21.27 -15.16 -21.57
C LEU A 12 -21.65 -16.36 -20.68
N GLY A 13 -22.65 -16.20 -19.81
CA GLY A 13 -23.10 -17.26 -18.89
C GLY A 13 -22.24 -17.44 -17.64
N TYR A 14 -21.15 -16.69 -17.49
CA TYR A 14 -20.35 -16.67 -16.26
C TYR A 14 -20.88 -15.63 -15.26
N SER A 15 -20.70 -15.92 -13.97
CA SER A 15 -21.11 -15.08 -12.85
C SER A 15 -20.46 -13.68 -12.82
N SER A 16 -19.32 -13.51 -13.49
CA SER A 16 -18.65 -12.22 -13.64
C SER A 16 -17.74 -12.20 -14.88
N ARG A 17 -17.36 -10.99 -15.33
CA ARG A 17 -16.34 -10.81 -16.38
C ARG A 17 -15.01 -11.48 -16.04
N SER A 18 -14.55 -11.40 -14.79
CA SER A 18 -13.31 -12.06 -14.36
C SER A 18 -13.43 -13.58 -14.40
N ALA A 19 -14.60 -14.13 -14.06
CA ALA A 19 -14.86 -15.56 -14.20
C ALA A 19 -14.86 -16.02 -15.67
N ALA A 20 -15.48 -15.25 -16.57
CA ALA A 20 -15.43 -15.50 -18.01
C ALA A 20 -13.98 -15.49 -18.54
N ILE A 21 -13.17 -14.48 -18.17
CA ILE A 21 -11.77 -14.38 -18.58
C ILE A 21 -10.96 -15.59 -18.09
N ARG A 22 -11.12 -16.01 -16.83
CA ARG A 22 -10.42 -17.18 -16.29
C ARG A 22 -10.82 -18.47 -17.02
N GLY A 23 -12.11 -18.69 -17.24
CA GLY A 23 -12.61 -19.87 -17.94
C GLY A 23 -12.18 -19.94 -19.40
N LEU A 24 -12.13 -18.81 -20.10
CA LEU A 24 -11.66 -18.78 -21.49
C LEU A 24 -10.14 -18.97 -21.60
N ARG A 25 -9.36 -18.47 -20.64
CA ARG A 25 -7.91 -18.75 -20.56
C ARG A 25 -7.62 -20.22 -20.26
N SER A 26 -8.38 -20.85 -19.36
CA SER A 26 -8.22 -22.30 -19.10
C SER A 26 -8.55 -23.15 -20.32
N ASN A 27 -9.38 -22.63 -21.24
CA ASN A 27 -9.65 -23.24 -22.54
C ASN A 27 -8.59 -22.91 -23.62
N GLY A 28 -7.45 -22.31 -23.24
CA GLY A 28 -6.33 -22.03 -24.13
C GLY A 28 -6.46 -20.76 -24.98
N MET A 29 -7.46 -19.91 -24.74
CA MET A 29 -7.64 -18.68 -25.53
C MET A 29 -6.66 -17.58 -25.11
N THR A 30 -6.12 -16.86 -26.10
CA THR A 30 -5.27 -15.68 -25.86
C THR A 30 -6.10 -14.47 -25.42
N ASN A 31 -5.48 -13.50 -24.73
CA ASN A 31 -6.16 -12.28 -24.30
C ASN A 31 -6.81 -11.50 -25.45
N ARG A 32 -6.25 -11.57 -26.67
CA ARG A 32 -6.82 -10.95 -27.87
C ARG A 32 -8.11 -11.63 -28.31
N GLN A 33 -8.10 -12.96 -28.39
CA GLN A 33 -9.30 -13.75 -28.71
C GLN A 33 -10.39 -13.58 -27.63
N ILE A 34 -10.00 -13.46 -26.37
CA ILE A 34 -10.94 -13.18 -25.27
C ILE A 34 -11.55 -11.79 -25.43
N ALA A 35 -10.77 -10.77 -25.81
CA ALA A 35 -11.29 -9.42 -26.04
C ALA A 35 -12.31 -9.39 -27.17
N GLU A 36 -12.00 -10.05 -28.29
CA GLU A 36 -12.90 -10.17 -29.44
C GLU A 36 -14.18 -10.92 -29.06
N LYS A 37 -14.07 -12.00 -28.27
CA LYS A 37 -15.21 -12.84 -27.88
C LYS A 37 -16.10 -12.22 -26.79
N THR A 38 -15.52 -11.42 -25.89
CA THR A 38 -16.24 -10.83 -24.74
C THR A 38 -16.62 -9.37 -24.94
N GLY A 39 -16.04 -8.70 -25.94
CA GLY A 39 -16.13 -7.25 -26.11
C GLY A 39 -15.38 -6.45 -25.04
N ILE A 40 -14.59 -7.10 -24.18
CA ILE A 40 -13.82 -6.44 -23.12
C ILE A 40 -12.48 -5.96 -23.71
N PRO A 41 -12.13 -4.67 -23.59
CA PRO A 41 -10.83 -4.17 -24.05
C PRO A 41 -9.67 -4.95 -23.44
N ILE A 42 -8.62 -5.22 -24.22
CA ILE A 42 -7.45 -6.00 -23.78
C ILE A 42 -6.85 -5.45 -22.47
N ASN A 43 -6.78 -4.13 -22.32
CA ASN A 43 -6.27 -3.47 -21.10
C ASN A 43 -7.14 -3.78 -19.86
N ASN A 44 -8.45 -3.94 -20.04
CA ASN A 44 -9.34 -4.33 -18.95
C ASN A 44 -9.22 -5.82 -18.62
N ILE A 45 -8.90 -6.67 -19.60
CA ILE A 45 -8.67 -8.10 -19.37
C ILE A 45 -7.46 -8.31 -18.46
N THR A 46 -6.35 -7.62 -18.73
CA THR A 46 -5.14 -7.71 -17.92
C THR A 46 -5.30 -7.09 -16.54
N ALA A 47 -6.07 -6.00 -16.41
CA ALA A 47 -6.39 -5.40 -15.12
C ALA A 47 -7.31 -6.28 -14.25
N LEU A 48 -8.35 -6.89 -14.84
CA LEU A 48 -9.31 -7.73 -14.12
C LEU A 48 -8.73 -9.10 -13.73
N VAL A 49 -7.88 -9.67 -14.59
CA VAL A 49 -7.21 -10.94 -14.36
C VAL A 49 -5.76 -10.81 -14.82
N PRO A 50 -4.86 -10.34 -13.94
CA PRO A 50 -3.42 -10.30 -14.21
C PRO A 50 -2.87 -11.69 -14.56
N LEU A 51 -1.84 -11.73 -15.41
CA LEU A 51 -1.12 -12.98 -15.76
C LEU A 51 -0.24 -13.46 -14.60
N THR A 52 0.38 -12.51 -13.91
CA THR A 52 1.08 -12.74 -12.64
C THR A 52 0.13 -12.39 -11.50
N PRO A 53 -0.13 -13.30 -10.55
CA PRO A 53 -0.85 -12.95 -9.33
C PRO A 53 -0.08 -11.81 -8.68
N LYS A 54 -0.74 -10.65 -8.51
CA LYS A 54 -0.18 -9.62 -7.64
C LYS A 54 -0.12 -10.25 -6.25
N PRO A 55 1.00 -10.15 -5.50
CA PRO A 55 1.01 -10.56 -4.11
C PRO A 55 -0.19 -9.91 -3.43
N GLU A 56 -0.93 -10.69 -2.64
CA GLU A 56 -2.17 -10.25 -2.01
C GLU A 56 -1.90 -8.89 -1.38
N SER A 57 -2.46 -7.86 -2.00
CA SER A 57 -2.37 -6.52 -1.45
C SER A 57 -3.32 -6.55 -0.26
N LEU A 58 -2.77 -6.75 0.94
CA LEU A 58 -3.53 -6.77 2.19
C LEU A 58 -4.58 -5.66 2.15
N PRO A 59 -5.84 -5.93 2.52
CA PRO A 59 -6.90 -4.94 2.50
C PRO A 59 -6.42 -3.68 3.20
N THR A 60 -6.24 -2.59 2.44
CA THR A 60 -5.89 -1.31 3.04
C THR A 60 -7.17 -0.75 3.66
N ALA A 61 -7.40 -1.09 4.93
CA ALA A 61 -8.39 -0.42 5.75
C ALA A 61 -8.05 1.08 5.76
N ARG A 62 -8.96 1.89 5.22
CA ARG A 62 -8.92 3.35 5.39
C ARG A 62 -9.52 3.65 6.75
N GLU A 63 -8.70 3.53 7.78
CA GLU A 63 -8.98 4.16 9.07
C GLU A 63 -7.80 5.03 9.42
N ALA A 64 -8.08 6.22 9.95
CA ALA A 64 -7.09 7.12 10.50
C ALA A 64 -6.36 6.39 11.63
N GLY A 65 -5.20 5.80 11.33
CA GLY A 65 -4.50 4.93 12.25
C GLY A 65 -3.13 4.55 11.70
N TYR A 66 -2.15 4.60 12.60
CA TYR A 66 -0.73 4.36 12.34
C TYR A 66 -0.52 3.03 11.61
N ARG A 67 0.21 3.08 10.50
CA ARG A 67 0.61 1.88 9.74
C ARG A 67 1.69 1.13 10.51
N VAL A 68 1.30 0.05 11.16
CA VAL A 68 2.23 -0.98 11.62
C VAL A 68 2.57 -1.83 10.38
N GLY A 69 3.80 -1.70 9.86
CA GLY A 69 4.32 -2.58 8.82
C GLY A 69 4.69 -3.96 9.39
N GLU A 70 5.05 -4.91 8.51
CA GLU A 70 5.41 -6.34 8.72
C GLU A 70 6.38 -6.70 9.87
N GLN A 71 6.80 -5.75 10.71
CA GLN A 71 7.76 -5.93 11.79
C GLN A 71 7.33 -5.31 13.14
N ASN A 72 6.04 -5.03 13.37
CA ASN A 72 5.57 -4.30 14.57
C ASN A 72 6.21 -2.89 14.73
N VAL A 73 6.71 -2.30 13.64
CA VAL A 73 7.28 -0.95 13.66
C VAL A 73 6.25 0.02 13.09
N ALA A 74 5.83 1.00 13.89
CA ALA A 74 5.00 2.10 13.42
C ALA A 74 5.83 2.96 12.45
N ARG A 75 5.31 3.19 11.24
CA ARG A 75 5.97 4.10 10.29
C ARG A 75 5.74 5.55 10.71
N ILE A 76 6.80 6.25 11.09
CA ILE A 76 6.78 7.69 11.35
C ILE A 76 6.71 8.42 10.01
N GLY A 77 5.61 9.13 9.77
CA GLY A 77 5.45 9.99 8.60
C GLY A 77 6.21 11.30 8.82
N LEU A 78 7.28 11.52 8.04
CA LEU A 78 8.04 12.77 8.05
C LEU A 78 7.96 13.46 6.70
N ASN A 79 7.79 14.78 6.73
CA ASN A 79 7.79 15.59 5.51
C ASN A 79 9.19 15.61 4.86
N PHE A 80 9.23 15.73 3.53
CA PHE A 80 10.46 15.68 2.75
C PHE A 80 11.46 16.76 3.16
N GLU A 81 11.00 17.99 3.44
CA GLU A 81 11.87 19.10 3.84
C GLU A 81 12.59 18.81 5.16
N ILE A 82 11.88 18.27 6.17
CA ILE A 82 12.48 17.89 7.45
C ILE A 82 13.52 16.78 7.23
N ARG A 83 13.22 15.81 6.36
CA ARG A 83 14.17 14.76 5.99
C ARG A 83 15.44 15.34 5.36
N GLN A 84 15.32 16.39 4.54
CA GLN A 84 16.51 17.09 3.99
C GLN A 84 17.30 17.81 5.08
N MET A 85 16.64 18.45 6.03
CA MET A 85 17.31 19.14 7.16
C MET A 85 18.11 18.17 8.04
N LEU A 86 17.65 16.91 8.17
CA LEU A 86 18.33 15.89 8.97
C LEU A 86 19.52 15.23 8.27
N ARG A 87 19.63 15.32 6.93
CA ARG A 87 20.70 14.67 6.16
C ARG A 87 22.13 15.01 6.62
N PRO A 88 22.50 16.27 6.90
CA PRO A 88 23.85 16.60 7.35
C PRO A 88 24.20 15.94 8.70
N PHE A 89 23.21 15.80 9.59
CA PHE A 89 23.40 15.18 10.90
C PHE A 89 23.59 13.67 10.79
N ALA A 90 22.88 13.03 9.87
CA ALA A 90 23.02 11.60 9.57
C ALA A 90 24.35 11.31 8.87
N ALA A 91 24.72 12.14 7.88
CA ALA A 91 25.97 12.03 7.13
C ALA A 91 27.21 12.16 8.04
N LYS A 92 27.20 13.12 8.99
CA LYS A 92 28.27 13.25 9.99
C LYS A 92 28.48 12.01 10.85
N ARG A 93 27.45 11.15 10.97
CA ARG A 93 27.44 9.93 11.79
C ARG A 93 27.51 8.64 10.96
N GLY A 94 27.63 8.75 9.64
CA GLY A 94 27.71 7.58 8.75
C GLY A 94 26.44 6.71 8.74
N MET A 95 25.28 7.27 9.06
CA MET A 95 24.02 6.53 9.17
C MET A 95 22.93 7.06 8.22
N THR A 96 21.86 6.29 8.04
CA THR A 96 20.70 6.75 7.28
C THR A 96 19.89 7.78 8.09
N VAL A 97 19.10 8.61 7.40
CA VAL A 97 18.23 9.57 8.08
C VAL A 97 17.18 8.83 8.91
N GLU A 98 16.68 7.70 8.41
CA GLU A 98 15.76 6.81 9.11
C GLU A 98 16.37 6.31 10.43
N THR A 99 17.61 5.81 10.41
CA THR A 99 18.32 5.38 11.63
C THR A 99 18.48 6.54 12.61
N LEU A 100 18.87 7.72 12.12
CA LEU A 100 19.01 8.90 12.97
C LEU A 100 17.69 9.27 13.66
N ILE A 101 16.57 9.21 12.95
CA ILE A 101 15.24 9.53 13.51
C ILE A 101 14.90 8.53 14.61
N THR A 102 15.11 7.24 14.37
CA THR A 102 14.87 6.20 15.39
C THR A 102 15.72 6.45 16.63
N ASP A 103 17.04 6.62 16.48
CA ASP A 103 17.95 6.87 17.61
C ASP A 103 17.58 8.13 18.41
N LEU A 104 17.11 9.18 17.72
CA LEU A 104 16.67 10.42 18.38
C LEU A 104 15.41 10.19 19.22
N VAL A 105 14.40 9.52 18.65
CA VAL A 105 13.14 9.24 19.33
C VAL A 105 13.35 8.28 20.50
N GLU A 106 14.18 7.25 20.33
CA GLU A 106 14.53 6.31 21.40
C GLU A 106 15.20 7.04 22.57
N LYS A 107 16.22 7.87 22.32
CA LYS A 107 16.87 8.66 23.38
C LYS A 107 15.94 9.62 24.09
N ILE A 108 15.07 10.33 23.34
CA ILE A 108 14.09 11.25 23.94
C ILE A 108 13.14 10.49 24.87
N ALA A 109 12.72 9.28 24.48
CA ALA A 109 11.83 8.46 25.29
C ALA A 109 12.54 7.85 26.51
N GLU A 110 13.75 7.31 26.33
CA GLU A 110 14.55 6.69 27.40
C GLU A 110 14.92 7.69 28.49
N ASP A 111 15.32 8.90 28.11
CA ASP A 111 15.74 9.95 29.04
C ASP A 111 14.57 10.79 29.59
N GLY A 112 13.32 10.49 29.19
CA GLY A 112 12.13 11.24 29.63
C GLY A 112 12.13 12.70 29.17
N LEU A 113 12.71 13.00 28.01
CA LEU A 113 12.90 14.36 27.50
C LEU A 113 11.73 14.86 26.64
N ALA A 114 10.65 14.10 26.51
CA ALA A 114 9.53 14.43 25.64
C ALA A 114 8.95 15.82 25.94
N ASP A 115 8.60 16.08 27.21
CA ASP A 115 8.02 17.36 27.62
C ASP A 115 9.01 18.52 27.44
N ALA A 116 10.30 18.27 27.69
CA ALA A 116 11.36 19.25 27.52
C ALA A 116 11.61 19.63 26.05
N VAL A 117 11.42 18.69 25.13
CA VAL A 117 11.57 18.92 23.67
C VAL A 117 10.32 19.56 23.08
N MET A 118 9.14 19.19 23.57
CA MET A 118 7.88 19.72 23.08
C MET A 118 7.63 21.15 23.54
N ASP A 119 8.05 21.51 24.77
CA ASP A 119 7.88 22.85 25.37
C ASP A 119 6.47 23.43 25.13
N ASP A 120 5.46 22.56 25.15
CA ASP A 120 4.08 22.88 24.79
C ASP A 120 3.24 23.26 26.03
N GLY A 121 3.86 23.26 27.21
CA GLY A 121 3.25 23.70 28.47
C GLY A 121 2.10 22.81 28.95
N VAL A 122 1.98 21.59 28.43
CA VAL A 122 0.95 20.64 28.84
C VAL A 122 1.36 20.03 30.19
N ASN A 123 0.76 20.53 31.27
CA ASN A 123 0.75 19.91 32.61
C ASN A 123 -0.67 19.47 32.98
#